data_AF-A0A4Q2YEY7-F1
#
_entry.id   AF-A0A4Q2YEY7-F1
#
_cell.length_a   1.000
_cell.length_b   1.000
_cell.length_c   1.000
_cell.angle_alpha   90.00
_cell.angle_beta   90.00
_cell.angle_gamma   90.00
#
_symmetry.space_group_name_H-M   'P 1'
#
loop_
_entity.id
_entity.type
_entity.pdbx_description
1 polymer ?
#
loop_
_entity_poly.entity_id
_entity_poly.type
_entity_poly.pdbx_seq_one_letter_code
_entity_poly.pdbx_strand_id
1 'polypeptide(L)' 'MNVPRKIGLFGGTFDPVHLGHVHLADLARETLGLDEVRFIPCRISPHKTGTHPAGPADRLEMLELATAGLPWAVVDDIE' A
#
# COMPACT_ATOMS: atom_id res chain seq x y z
N MET A 1 24.49 -15.27 -10.26
CA MET A 1 23.78 -14.23 -11.04
C MET A 1 22.82 -13.53 -10.09
N ASN A 2 22.88 -12.20 -9.97
CA ASN A 2 21.95 -11.46 -9.11
C ASN A 2 20.62 -11.32 -9.87
N VAL A 3 19.60 -12.07 -9.49
CA VAL A 3 18.28 -11.96 -10.12
C VAL A 3 17.67 -10.63 -9.67
N PRO A 4 17.21 -9.76 -10.58
CA PRO A 4 16.59 -8.50 -10.19
C PRO A 4 15.31 -8.77 -9.39
N ARG A 5 15.13 -8.03 -8.28
CA ARG A 5 13.90 -8.10 -7.47
C ARG A 5 12.70 -7.61 -8.27
N LYS A 6 11.58 -8.31 -8.17
CA LYS A 6 10.29 -7.96 -8.76
C LYS A 6 9.44 -7.25 -7.70
N ILE A 7 9.21 -5.96 -7.91
CA ILE A 7 8.47 -5.10 -6.97
C ILE A 7 7.14 -4.70 -7.60
N GLY A 8 6.03 -4.93 -6.91
CA GLY A 8 4.73 -4.37 -7.26
C GLY A 8 4.52 -3.02 -6.60
N LEU A 9 3.99 -2.03 -7.33
CA LEU A 9 3.58 -0.75 -6.79
C LEU A 9 2.06 -0.72 -6.67
N PHE A 10 1.56 -0.49 -5.47
CA PHE A 10 0.13 -0.47 -5.17
C PHE A 10 -0.28 0.88 -4.59
N GLY A 11 -0.67 1.78 -5.49
CA GLY A 11 -1.18 3.10 -5.13
C GLY A 11 -2.64 3.06 -4.68
N GLY A 12 -2.99 3.87 -3.69
CA GLY A 12 -4.36 4.00 -3.20
C GLY A 12 -4.48 5.10 -2.15
N THR A 13 -5.70 5.59 -1.88
CA THR A 13 -5.89 6.57 -0.80
C THR A 13 -5.70 5.94 0.59
N PHE A 14 -6.07 4.66 0.74
CA PHE A 14 -6.01 3.92 2.02
C PHE A 14 -6.64 4.68 3.20
N ASP A 15 -7.92 5.05 3.04
CA ASP A 15 -8.68 5.92 3.94
C ASP A 15 -9.94 5.21 4.47
N PRO A 16 -9.82 4.23 5.41
CA PRO A 16 -8.57 3.61 5.89
C PRO A 16 -8.13 2.41 5.03
N VAL A 17 -6.92 1.89 5.28
CA VAL A 17 -6.54 0.54 4.81
C VAL A 17 -7.48 -0.51 5.43
N HIS A 18 -7.72 -1.61 4.71
CA HIS A 18 -8.62 -2.69 5.15
C HIS A 18 -8.18 -4.03 4.55
N LEU A 19 -8.77 -5.14 5.03
CA LEU A 19 -8.38 -6.49 4.62
C LEU A 19 -8.44 -6.73 3.11
N GLY A 20 -9.40 -6.11 2.40
CA GLY A 20 -9.45 -6.18 0.93
C GLY A 20 -8.18 -5.64 0.24
N HIS A 21 -7.56 -4.58 0.76
CA HIS A 21 -6.32 -4.04 0.20
C HIS A 21 -5.15 -5.02 0.43
N VAL A 22 -5.03 -5.53 1.65
CA VAL A 22 -3.97 -6.48 2.02
C VAL A 22 -4.10 -7.77 1.20
N HIS A 23 -5.31 -8.31 1.08
CA HIS A 23 -5.59 -9.52 0.33
C HIS A 23 -5.31 -9.36 -1.16
N LEU A 24 -5.66 -8.21 -1.75
CA LEU A 24 -5.37 -7.92 -3.15
C LEU A 24 -3.86 -7.83 -3.41
N ALA A 25 -3.11 -7.18 -2.53
CA ALA A 25 -1.66 -7.08 -2.62
C ALA A 25 -0.99 -8.45 -2.53
N ASP A 26 -1.44 -9.30 -1.59
CA ASP A 26 -0.92 -10.65 -1.41
C ASP A 26 -1.24 -11.54 -2.62
N LEU A 27 -2.48 -11.49 -3.12
CA LEU A 27 -2.87 -12.23 -4.32
C LEU A 27 -2.06 -11.80 -5.54
N ALA A 28 -1.82 -10.50 -5.72
CA ALA A 28 -0.97 -9.99 -6.80
C ALA A 28 0.48 -10.46 -6.66
N ARG A 29 1.03 -10.43 -5.43
CA ARG A 29 2.37 -10.94 -5.12
C ARG A 29 2.52 -12.40 -5.52
N GLU A 30 1.58 -13.25 -5.12
CA GLU A 30 1.63 -14.68 -5.43
C GLU A 30 1.41 -14.96 -6.92
N THR A 31 0.41 -14.32 -7.53
CA THR A 31 0.04 -14.57 -8.92
C THR A 31 1.13 -14.12 -9.90
N LEU A 32 1.84 -13.03 -9.60
CA LEU A 32 2.86 -12.45 -10.47
C LEU A 32 4.30 -12.86 -10.07
N GLY A 33 4.45 -13.58 -8.95
CA GLY A 33 5.75 -13.96 -8.39
C GLY A 33 6.59 -12.74 -8.02
N LEU A 34 6.00 -11.79 -7.28
CA LEU A 34 6.68 -10.60 -6.76
C LEU A 34 7.43 -10.93 -5.47
N ASP A 35 8.59 -10.31 -5.29
CA ASP A 35 9.37 -10.40 -4.04
C ASP A 35 8.82 -9.43 -2.98
N GLU A 36 8.21 -8.32 -3.40
CA GLU A 36 7.75 -7.24 -2.54
C GLU A 36 6.56 -6.51 -3.18
N VAL A 37 5.65 -5.99 -2.35
CA VAL A 37 4.63 -5.02 -2.77
C VAL A 37 4.76 -3.75 -1.94
N ARG A 38 4.88 -2.62 -2.64
CA ARG A 38 4.92 -1.28 -2.04
C ARG A 38 3.56 -0.63 -2.04
N PHE A 39 3.04 -0.35 -0.85
CA PHE A 39 1.83 0.44 -0.65
C PHE A 39 2.21 1.92 -0.68
N ILE A 40 1.65 2.67 -1.64
CA ILE A 40 1.95 4.08 -1.84
C ILE A 40 0.67 4.90 -1.57
N PRO A 41 0.52 5.50 -0.39
CA PRO A 41 -0.67 6.30 -0.07
C PRO A 41 -0.70 7.59 -0.88
N CYS A 42 -1.73 7.76 -1.71
CA CYS A 42 -1.88 8.96 -2.53
C CYS A 42 -2.08 10.21 -1.66
N ARG A 43 -1.37 11.30 -1.97
CA ARG A 43 -1.41 12.56 -1.21
C ARG A 43 -2.78 13.25 -1.25
N ILE A 44 -3.41 13.29 -2.42
CA ILE A 44 -4.68 13.99 -2.67
C ILE A 44 -5.55 13.10 -3.55
N SER A 45 -6.77 12.77 -3.11
CA SER A 45 -7.78 12.27 -4.04
C SER A 45 -8.33 13.47 -4.81
N PRO A 46 -8.10 13.58 -6.14
CA PRO A 46 -8.60 14.70 -6.94
C PRO A 46 -10.14 14.77 -7.02
N HIS A 47 -10.85 13.81 -6.41
CA HIS A 47 -12.30 13.64 -6.53
C HIS A 47 -13.07 13.72 -5.19
N LYS A 48 -12.42 13.93 -4.04
CA LYS A 48 -13.07 13.98 -2.72
C LYS A 48 -13.32 15.43 -2.25
N THR A 49 -14.24 16.14 -2.89
CA THR A 49 -14.81 17.38 -2.33
C THR A 49 -15.95 17.00 -1.36
N GLY A 50 -15.72 17.11 -0.05
CA GLY A 50 -16.79 16.98 0.97
C GLY A 50 -16.69 15.79 1.93
N THR A 51 -15.62 15.00 1.88
CA THR A 51 -15.28 14.06 2.96
C THR A 51 -14.12 14.64 3.76
N HIS A 52 -14.08 14.39 5.08
CA HIS A 52 -12.91 14.63 5.91
C HIS A 52 -12.06 13.35 5.89
N PRO A 53 -11.17 13.14 4.91
CA PRO A 53 -10.28 11.99 4.93
C PRO A 53 -9.42 12.03 6.19
N ALA A 54 -9.00 10.86 6.67
CA ALA A 54 -7.95 10.78 7.67
C ALA A 54 -6.70 11.54 7.19
N GLY A 55 -5.94 12.15 8.10
CA GLY A 55 -4.76 12.92 7.73
C GLY A 55 -3.75 12.06 6.96
N PRO A 56 -2.89 12.63 6.10
CA PRO A 56 -1.86 11.85 5.40
C PRO A 56 -1.00 11.01 6.35
N ALA A 57 -0.65 11.57 7.51
CA ALA A 57 0.08 10.85 8.56
C ALA A 57 -0.74 9.69 9.14
N ASP A 58 -2.02 9.89 9.45
CA ASP A 58 -2.90 8.84 9.97
C ASP A 58 -3.02 7.67 8.97
N ARG A 59 -3.13 7.97 7.66
CA ARG A 59 -3.22 6.95 6.62
C ARG A 59 -1.93 6.15 6.48
N LEU A 60 -0.79 6.83 6.59
CA LEU A 60 0.52 6.19 6.61
C LEU A 60 0.67 5.27 7.82
N GLU A 61 0.35 5.76 9.02
CA GLU A 61 0.42 4.98 10.27
C GLU A 61 -0.53 3.78 10.22
N MET A 62 -1.76 3.96 9.73
CA MET A 62 -2.70 2.84 9.55
C MET A 62 -2.16 1.78 8.58
N LEU A 63 -1.48 2.17 7.49
CA LEU A 63 -0.81 1.25 6.57
C LEU A 63 0.33 0.50 7.23
N GLU A 64 1.19 1.19 7.98
CA GLU A 64 2.29 0.57 8.72
C GLU A 64 1.75 -0.46 9.72
N LEU A 65 0.70 -0.11 10.47
CA LEU A 65 0.04 -1.04 11.41
C LEU A 65 -0.58 -2.25 10.69
N ALA A 66 -1.23 -2.04 9.54
CA ALA A 66 -1.85 -3.10 8.77
C ALA A 66 -0.82 -4.05 8.10
N THR A 67 0.42 -3.60 7.91
CA THR A 67 1.47 -4.34 7.20
C THR A 67 2.62 -4.83 8.08
N ALA A 68 2.68 -4.43 9.36
CA ALA A 68 3.79 -4.72 10.28
C ALA A 68 4.20 -6.20 10.41
N GLY A 69 3.27 -7.14 10.19
CA GLY A 69 3.53 -8.58 10.23
C GLY A 69 3.83 -9.25 8.89
N LEU A 70 3.89 -8.47 7.80
CA LEU A 70 3.97 -8.98 6.43
C LEU A 70 5.37 -8.71 5.85
N PRO A 71 6.28 -9.70 5.80
CA PRO A 71 7.68 -9.48 5.43
C PRO A 71 7.88 -9.06 3.96
N TRP A 72 6.84 -9.21 3.13
CA TRP A 72 6.83 -8.83 1.72
C TRP A 72 6.19 -7.45 1.48
N ALA A 73 5.56 -6.85 2.49
CA ALA A 73 4.88 -5.57 2.37
C ALA A 73 5.82 -4.44 2.79
N VAL A 74 5.87 -3.38 1.98
CA VAL A 74 6.60 -2.15 2.28
C VAL A 74 5.64 -0.98 2.15
N VAL A 75 5.68 -0.05 3.09
CA VAL A 75 4.98 1.24 2.99
C VAL A 75 5.98 2.27 2.47
N ASP A 76 5.62 2.99 1.41
CA ASP A 76 6.50 3.95 0.73
C ASP A 76 5.76 5.30 0.58
N ASP A 77 6.32 6.35 1.18
CA ASP A 77 5.73 7.69 1.30
C ASP A 77 6.18 8.66 0.19
N ILE A 78 6.62 8.12 -0.95
CA ILE A 78 7.18 8.89 -2.07
C ILE A 78 6.23 9.93 -2.68
N GLU A 79 4.91 9.74 -2.57
CA GLU A 79 3.90 10.70 -3.07
C GLU A 79 3.65 11.88 -2.14
#